data_AF-A0A7X9ACX2-F1
#
_entry.id   AF-A0A7X9ACX2-F1
#
_cell.length_a   1.000
_cell.length_b   1.000
_cell.length_c   1.000
_cell.angle_alpha   90.00
_cell.angle_beta   90.00
_cell.angle_gamma   90.00
#
_symmetry.space_group_name_H-M   'P 1'
#
loop_
_entity.id
_entity.type
_entity.pdbx_description
1 polymer ?
#
loop_
_entity_poly.entity_id
_entity_poly.type
_entity_poly.pdbx_seq_one_letter_code
_entity_poly.pdbx_strand_id
1 'polypeptide(L)'
;MARVEDIKQGVLHDLYPRLYGPSYNQEVMDERYNALAEEHTHLFGVKDFSLFSTAGRSELGGNHTDHNQGCVIAATINLDTIAAVSRRDDNIVTLISEGYPPVEVYLDNLEKVDLEENTTEALVRGIAWAFKDRGLEIG
;
A
#
# COMPACT_ATOMS: atom_id res chain seq x y z
N MET A 1 4.59 10.75 1.03
CA MET A 1 3.45 10.36 1.89
C MET A 1 2.59 11.59 2.01
N ALA A 2 1.35 11.51 1.54
CA ALA A 2 0.39 12.60 1.70
C ALA A 2 -0.38 12.41 3.00
N ARG A 3 -0.89 13.48 3.58
CA ARG A 3 -1.78 13.46 4.75
C ARG A 3 -3.23 13.67 4.33
N VAL A 4 -4.17 13.38 5.22
CA VAL A 4 -5.60 13.63 4.96
C VAL A 4 -5.89 15.11 4.69
N GLU A 5 -5.14 16.03 5.30
CA GLU A 5 -5.24 17.46 5.04
C GLU A 5 -4.88 17.83 3.60
N ASP A 6 -3.96 17.08 2.97
CA ASP A 6 -3.51 17.32 1.60
C ASP A 6 -4.64 17.09 0.59
N ILE A 7 -5.60 16.19 0.91
CA ILE A 7 -6.82 16.04 0.11
C ILE A 7 -7.65 17.32 0.17
N LYS A 8 -7.94 17.81 1.39
CA LYS A 8 -8.83 18.97 1.62
C LYS A 8 -8.27 20.27 1.05
N GLN A 9 -6.95 20.38 1.01
CA GLN A 9 -6.25 21.54 0.48
C GLN A 9 -6.03 21.47 -1.04
N GLY A 10 -6.44 20.38 -1.70
CA GLY A 10 -6.24 20.17 -3.13
C GLY A 10 -4.78 19.91 -3.52
N VAL A 11 -3.90 19.63 -2.55
CA VAL A 11 -2.46 19.39 -2.79
C VAL A 11 -2.25 18.14 -3.63
N LEU A 12 -3.16 17.18 -3.55
CA LEU A 12 -3.12 15.98 -4.40
C LEU A 12 -3.32 16.29 -5.90
N HIS A 13 -3.91 17.42 -6.26
CA HIS A 13 -4.14 17.80 -7.67
C HIS A 13 -2.82 18.01 -8.42
N ASP A 14 -1.77 18.47 -7.73
CA ASP A 14 -0.42 18.58 -8.29
C ASP A 14 0.26 17.22 -8.46
N LEU A 15 -0.19 16.20 -7.71
CA LEU A 15 0.37 14.86 -7.72
C LEU A 15 -0.31 13.93 -8.73
N TYR A 16 -1.62 14.05 -8.95
CA TYR A 16 -2.37 13.17 -9.85
C TYR A 16 -1.78 13.08 -11.27
N PRO A 17 -1.36 14.17 -11.94
CA PRO A 17 -0.76 14.07 -13.28
C PRO A 17 0.52 13.24 -13.29
N ARG A 18 1.26 13.23 -12.16
CA ARG A 18 2.50 12.46 -12.02
C ARG A 18 2.26 10.97 -11.78
N LEU A 19 1.17 10.64 -11.10
CA LEU A 19 0.80 9.25 -10.80
C LEU A 19 0.05 8.59 -11.97
N TYR A 20 -0.84 9.32 -12.61
CA TYR A 20 -1.81 8.76 -13.56
C TYR A 20 -1.67 9.30 -14.99
N GLY A 21 -0.69 10.17 -15.23
CA GLY A 21 -0.45 10.79 -16.53
C GLY A 21 -1.50 11.85 -16.88
N PRO A 22 -1.46 12.38 -18.11
CA PRO A 22 -2.27 13.54 -18.52
C PRO A 22 -3.76 13.22 -18.71
N SER A 23 -4.14 11.94 -18.76
CA SER A 23 -5.51 11.49 -19.02
C SER A 23 -6.30 11.16 -17.74
N TYR A 24 -5.81 11.58 -16.57
CA TYR A 24 -6.52 11.39 -15.32
C TYR A 24 -7.81 12.23 -15.26
N ASN A 25 -8.78 11.75 -14.48
CA ASN A 25 -9.96 12.54 -14.13
C ASN A 25 -9.83 12.94 -12.66
N GLN A 26 -9.76 14.25 -12.41
CA GLN A 26 -9.57 14.80 -11.07
C GLN A 26 -10.72 14.43 -10.12
N GLU A 27 -11.98 14.54 -10.57
CA GLU A 27 -13.17 14.23 -9.75
C GLU A 27 -13.14 12.77 -9.31
N VAL A 28 -12.83 11.85 -10.23
CA VAL A 28 -12.70 10.42 -9.90
C VAL A 28 -11.57 10.15 -8.92
N MET A 29 -10.43 10.86 -9.04
CA MET A 29 -9.34 10.69 -8.08
C MET A 29 -9.72 11.24 -6.70
N ASP A 30 -10.34 12.41 -6.65
CA ASP A 30 -10.81 13.00 -5.40
C ASP A 30 -11.84 12.10 -4.71
N GLU A 31 -12.79 11.52 -5.44
CA GLU A 31 -13.74 10.54 -4.91
C GLU A 31 -13.03 9.32 -4.31
N ARG A 32 -12.05 8.75 -5.02
CA ARG A 32 -11.29 7.57 -4.54
C ARG A 32 -10.54 7.84 -3.23
N TYR A 33 -9.79 8.95 -3.16
CA TYR A 33 -9.01 9.27 -1.97
C TYR A 33 -9.89 9.72 -0.80
N ASN A 34 -10.99 10.43 -1.05
CA ASN A 34 -11.95 10.79 -0.01
C ASN A 34 -12.67 9.56 0.55
N ALA A 35 -13.16 8.66 -0.31
CA ALA A 35 -13.82 7.43 0.13
C ALA A 35 -12.90 6.57 1.01
N LEU A 36 -11.62 6.43 0.62
CA LEU A 36 -10.62 5.73 1.42
C LEU A 36 -10.37 6.40 2.78
N ALA A 37 -10.26 7.73 2.80
CA ALA A 37 -10.04 8.50 4.02
C ALA A 37 -11.25 8.43 4.99
N GLU A 38 -12.46 8.49 4.45
CA GLU A 38 -13.71 8.33 5.20
C GLU A 38 -13.82 6.93 5.79
N GLU A 39 -13.56 5.89 5.00
CA GLU A 39 -13.63 4.51 5.45
C GLU A 39 -12.57 4.19 6.51
N HIS A 40 -11.34 4.69 6.37
CA HIS A 40 -10.31 4.56 7.42
C HIS A 40 -10.75 5.21 8.74
N THR A 41 -11.33 6.40 8.65
CA THR A 41 -11.87 7.11 9.82
C THR A 41 -13.03 6.35 10.45
N HIS A 42 -13.90 5.75 9.63
CA HIS A 42 -15.04 4.96 10.08
C HIS A 42 -14.61 3.67 10.79
N LEU A 43 -13.65 2.93 10.22
CA LEU A 43 -13.18 1.65 10.76
C LEU A 43 -12.35 1.81 12.03
N PHE A 44 -11.48 2.83 12.09
CA PHE A 44 -10.50 2.96 13.18
C PHE A 44 -10.74 4.15 14.11
N GLY A 45 -11.62 5.09 13.77
CA GLY A 45 -11.87 6.30 14.56
C GLY A 45 -10.70 7.29 14.60
N VAL A 46 -9.65 7.07 13.79
CA VAL A 46 -8.44 7.89 13.75
C VAL A 46 -8.53 8.91 12.63
N LYS A 47 -8.20 10.17 12.93
CA LYS A 47 -8.16 11.27 11.95
C LYS A 47 -6.75 11.61 11.47
N ASP A 48 -5.73 11.24 12.24
CA ASP A 48 -4.33 11.43 11.85
C ASP A 48 -3.81 10.15 11.19
N PHE A 49 -3.80 10.15 9.88
CA PHE A 49 -3.31 9.06 9.05
C PHE A 49 -2.71 9.64 7.78
N SER A 50 -2.02 8.77 7.05
CA SER A 50 -1.39 9.15 5.80
C SER A 50 -1.78 8.23 4.67
N LEU A 51 -1.61 8.75 3.48
CA LEU A 51 -2.02 8.16 2.22
C LEU A 51 -0.79 7.71 1.43
N PHE A 52 -0.94 6.53 0.85
CA PHE A 52 0.04 5.89 -0.01
C PHE A 52 -0.65 5.43 -1.30
N SER A 53 0.11 5.41 -2.38
CA SER A 53 -0.26 4.77 -3.64
C SER A 53 0.96 4.00 -4.16
N THR A 54 0.72 2.81 -4.71
CA THR A 54 1.72 2.05 -5.45
C THR A 54 1.14 1.59 -6.78
N ALA A 55 1.83 1.92 -7.87
CA ALA A 55 1.42 1.53 -9.21
C ALA A 55 1.67 0.03 -9.44
N GLY A 56 0.74 -0.62 -10.16
CA GLY A 56 1.00 -1.91 -10.76
C GLY A 56 2.04 -1.80 -11.89
N ARG A 57 2.38 -2.94 -12.48
CA ARG A 57 3.33 -3.02 -13.60
C ARG A 57 2.83 -3.91 -14.72
N SER A 58 3.35 -3.67 -15.92
CA SER A 58 3.28 -4.59 -17.05
C SER A 58 4.69 -4.86 -17.60
N GLU A 59 4.93 -6.09 -18.03
CA GLU A 59 6.14 -6.49 -18.76
C GLU A 59 5.93 -6.25 -20.26
N LEU A 60 6.77 -5.41 -20.86
CA LEU A 60 6.75 -5.10 -22.28
C LEU A 60 7.62 -6.07 -23.09
N GLY A 61 8.63 -6.65 -22.46
CA GLY A 61 9.51 -7.64 -23.06
C GLY A 61 10.52 -8.23 -22.06
N GLY A 62 11.08 -9.38 -22.42
CA GLY A 62 12.02 -10.11 -21.55
C GLY A 62 11.35 -11.07 -20.55
N ASN A 63 10.11 -11.50 -20.80
CA ASN A 63 9.41 -12.46 -19.95
C ASN A 63 10.23 -13.74 -19.73
N HIS A 64 10.19 -14.28 -18.51
CA HIS A 64 10.94 -15.49 -18.09
C HIS A 64 12.46 -15.41 -18.24
N THR A 65 13.03 -14.20 -18.40
CA THR A 65 14.50 -14.01 -18.46
C THR A 65 15.10 -13.55 -17.13
N ASP A 66 14.28 -13.05 -16.21
CA ASP A 66 14.67 -12.55 -14.90
C ASP A 66 15.40 -13.59 -14.04
N HIS A 67 14.92 -14.85 -14.05
CA HIS A 67 15.60 -15.95 -13.36
C HIS A 67 16.84 -16.50 -14.07
N ASN A 68 17.10 -16.05 -15.30
CA ASN A 68 18.23 -16.48 -16.15
C ASN A 68 19.31 -15.39 -16.30
N GLN A 69 19.33 -14.39 -15.41
CA GLN A 69 20.23 -13.23 -15.50
C GLN A 69 20.05 -12.43 -16.81
N GLY A 70 18.86 -12.48 -17.41
CA GLY A 70 18.52 -11.71 -18.61
C GLY A 70 18.08 -10.27 -18.28
N CYS A 71 17.55 -9.59 -19.30
CA CYS A 71 17.08 -8.21 -19.18
C CYS A 71 15.56 -8.15 -19.38
N VAL A 72 14.89 -7.38 -18.51
CA VAL A 72 13.44 -7.13 -18.56
C VAL A 72 13.19 -5.67 -18.90
N ILE A 73 12.18 -5.42 -19.73
CA ILE A 73 11.63 -4.08 -19.94
C ILE A 73 10.21 -4.09 -19.37
N ALA A 74 10.00 -3.31 -18.31
CA ALA A 74 8.70 -3.16 -17.67
C ALA A 74 8.34 -1.68 -17.52
N ALA A 75 7.04 -1.41 -17.44
CA ALA A 75 6.51 -0.08 -17.20
C ALA A 75 5.42 -0.15 -16.13
N THR A 76 5.31 0.91 -15.33
CA THR A 76 4.17 1.09 -14.42
C THR A 76 2.90 1.36 -15.21
N ILE A 77 1.77 0.93 -14.68
CA ILE A 77 0.45 1.18 -15.23
C ILE A 77 -0.35 2.08 -14.28
N ASN A 78 -1.43 2.68 -14.79
CA ASN A 78 -2.29 3.54 -13.97
C ASN A 78 -3.14 2.77 -12.96
N LEU A 79 -3.28 1.44 -13.13
CA LEU A 79 -3.91 0.59 -12.13
C LEU A 79 -3.00 0.50 -10.91
N ASP A 80 -3.49 0.97 -9.77
CA ASP A 80 -2.74 1.11 -8.54
C ASP A 80 -3.45 0.46 -7.33
N THR A 81 -2.73 0.40 -6.22
CA THR A 81 -3.29 0.14 -4.89
C THR A 81 -3.03 1.37 -4.03
N ILE A 82 -4.09 1.90 -3.41
CA ILE A 82 -4.03 3.03 -2.48
C ILE A 82 -4.30 2.57 -1.05
N ALA A 83 -3.70 3.22 -0.07
CA ALA A 83 -3.86 2.87 1.34
C ALA A 83 -3.89 4.12 2.23
N ALA A 84 -4.80 4.11 3.22
CA ALA A 84 -4.77 5.01 4.36
C ALA A 84 -4.21 4.24 5.56
N VAL A 85 -3.22 4.82 6.23
CA VAL A 85 -2.44 4.14 7.26
C VAL A 85 -2.23 5.06 8.46
N SER A 86 -2.61 4.59 9.64
CA SER A 86 -2.31 5.21 10.93
C SER A 86 -1.43 4.27 11.77
N ARG A 87 -0.50 4.86 12.54
CA ARG A 87 0.33 4.10 13.49
C ARG A 87 -0.51 3.60 14.67
N ARG A 88 -0.11 2.46 15.24
CA ARG A 88 -0.64 1.88 16.47
C ARG A 88 0.51 1.62 17.45
N ASP A 89 0.18 1.54 18.73
CA ASP A 89 1.16 1.34 19.81
C ASP A 89 1.12 -0.07 20.43
N ASP A 90 0.35 -0.99 19.83
CA ASP A 90 0.11 -2.35 20.36
C ASP A 90 0.82 -3.47 19.58
N ASN A 91 1.78 -3.12 18.71
CA ASN A 91 2.54 -4.07 17.87
C ASN A 91 1.66 -4.98 17.00
N ILE A 92 0.45 -4.54 16.62
CA ILE A 92 -0.43 -5.28 15.72
C ILE A 92 -0.58 -4.50 14.42
N VAL A 93 -0.38 -5.18 13.29
CA VAL A 93 -0.79 -4.68 11.97
C VAL A 93 -2.18 -5.23 11.66
N THR A 94 -3.16 -4.35 11.56
CA THR A 94 -4.50 -4.69 11.04
C THR A 94 -4.63 -4.14 9.62
N LEU A 95 -4.80 -5.02 8.64
CA LEU A 95 -5.01 -4.68 7.23
C LEU A 95 -6.42 -5.05 6.83
N ILE A 96 -7.15 -4.08 6.27
CA ILE A 96 -8.50 -4.29 5.72
C ILE A 96 -8.46 -3.90 4.25
N SER A 97 -8.87 -4.82 3.38
CA SER A 97 -8.99 -4.59 1.94
C SER A 97 -10.44 -4.80 1.51
N GLU A 98 -10.96 -3.90 0.68
CA GLU A 98 -12.33 -3.98 0.18
C GLU A 98 -12.61 -5.35 -0.46
N GLY A 99 -13.69 -6.00 -0.04
CA GLY A 99 -14.10 -7.32 -0.55
C GLY A 99 -13.38 -8.53 0.06
N TYR A 100 -12.46 -8.33 1.00
CA TYR A 100 -11.72 -9.41 1.67
C TYR A 100 -11.87 -9.36 3.20
N PRO A 101 -11.73 -10.50 3.90
CA PRO A 101 -11.66 -10.50 5.35
C PRO A 101 -10.48 -9.67 5.89
N PRO A 102 -10.61 -9.04 7.08
CA PRO A 102 -9.49 -8.40 7.76
C PRO A 102 -8.34 -9.37 8.03
N VAL A 103 -7.12 -8.84 7.98
CA VAL A 103 -5.87 -9.56 8.25
C VAL A 103 -5.20 -8.91 9.47
N GLU A 104 -4.81 -9.72 10.46
CA GLU A 104 -4.11 -9.24 11.65
C GLU A 104 -2.77 -9.97 11.82
N VAL A 105 -1.69 -9.20 11.99
CA VAL A 105 -0.33 -9.73 12.18
C VAL A 105 0.30 -9.10 13.41
N TYR A 106 0.65 -9.95 14.38
CA TYR A 106 1.42 -9.57 15.58
C TYR A 106 2.90 -9.43 15.23
N LEU A 107 3.47 -8.26 15.52
CA LEU A 107 4.87 -7.93 15.23
C LEU A 107 5.86 -8.49 16.26
N ASP A 108 5.36 -9.01 17.39
CA ASP A 108 6.18 -9.63 18.43
C ASP A 108 6.84 -10.95 17.97
N ASN A 109 6.24 -11.63 17.00
CA ASN A 109 6.80 -12.83 16.37
C ASN A 109 6.80 -12.68 14.84
N LEU A 110 7.99 -12.71 14.24
CA LEU A 110 8.17 -12.55 12.79
C LEU A 110 8.72 -13.82 12.13
N GLU A 111 8.74 -14.95 12.84
CA GLU A 111 9.14 -16.23 12.29
C GLU A 111 8.17 -16.69 11.19
N LYS A 112 8.66 -17.46 10.21
CA LYS A 112 7.82 -18.03 9.15
C LYS A 112 6.77 -18.94 9.79
N VAL A 113 5.50 -18.74 9.40
CA VAL A 113 4.39 -19.63 9.76
C VAL A 113 3.99 -20.40 8.50
N ASP A 114 4.21 -21.72 8.47
CA ASP A 114 3.95 -22.53 7.27
C ASP A 114 2.48 -22.52 6.82
N LEU A 115 1.54 -22.34 7.74
CA LEU A 115 0.11 -22.21 7.43
C LEU A 115 -0.27 -20.87 6.77
N GLU A 116 0.58 -19.85 6.86
CA GLU A 116 0.39 -18.55 6.22
C GLU A 116 0.98 -18.52 4.80
N GLU A 117 1.52 -19.63 4.29
CA GLU A 117 2.16 -19.65 2.98
C GLU A 117 1.17 -19.24 1.86
N ASN A 118 1.58 -18.28 1.03
CA ASN A 118 0.76 -17.63 0.00
C ASN A 118 -0.43 -16.81 0.51
N THR A 119 -0.43 -16.37 1.78
CA THR A 119 -1.45 -15.47 2.33
C THR A 119 -0.92 -14.03 2.52
N THR A 120 -1.85 -13.11 2.78
CA THR A 120 -1.50 -11.70 3.03
C THR A 120 -0.77 -11.55 4.37
N GLU A 121 -1.10 -12.37 5.37
CA GLU A 121 -0.40 -12.47 6.65
C GLU A 121 1.10 -12.70 6.44
N ALA A 122 1.48 -13.68 5.60
CA ALA A 122 2.88 -13.97 5.32
C ALA A 122 3.58 -12.80 4.60
N LEU A 123 2.90 -12.08 3.71
CA LEU A 123 3.46 -10.90 3.05
C LEU A 123 3.75 -9.79 4.08
N VAL A 124 2.77 -9.45 4.93
CA VAL A 124 2.93 -8.43 5.98
C VAL A 124 4.03 -8.82 6.96
N ARG A 125 4.03 -10.07 7.44
CA ARG A 125 5.05 -10.60 8.36
C ARG A 125 6.43 -10.59 7.73
N GLY A 126 6.55 -11.01 6.47
CA GLY A 126 7.82 -11.02 5.73
C GLY A 126 8.41 -9.62 5.52
N ILE A 127 7.57 -8.62 5.24
CA ILE A 127 8.01 -7.21 5.14
C ILE A 127 8.50 -6.70 6.50
N ALA A 128 7.74 -6.94 7.57
CA ALA A 128 8.15 -6.53 8.92
C ALA A 128 9.46 -7.22 9.36
N TRP A 129 9.60 -8.52 9.07
CA TRP A 129 10.84 -9.27 9.30
C TRP A 129 12.02 -8.63 8.55
N ALA A 130 11.83 -8.31 7.26
CA ALA A 130 12.85 -7.70 6.41
C ALA A 130 13.28 -6.30 6.87
N PHE A 131 12.37 -5.52 7.48
CA PHE A 131 12.71 -4.24 8.10
C PHE A 131 13.55 -4.44 9.37
N LYS A 132 13.13 -5.36 10.25
CA LYS A 132 13.87 -5.69 11.48
C LYS A 132 15.28 -6.23 11.18
N ASP A 133 15.41 -7.11 10.20
CA ASP A 133 16.69 -7.68 9.74
C ASP A 133 17.66 -6.59 9.22
N ARG A 134 17.12 -5.52 8.62
CA ARG A 134 17.88 -4.34 8.17
C ARG A 134 18.14 -3.31 9.28
N GLY A 135 17.73 -3.57 10.51
CA GLY A 135 17.89 -2.65 11.65
C GLY A 135 16.95 -1.45 11.61
N LEU A 136 15.84 -1.52 10.88
CA LEU A 136 14.79 -0.50 10.88
C LEU A 136 13.81 -0.74 12.04
N GLU A 137 13.23 0.34 12.56
CA GLU A 137 12.17 0.26 13.57
C GLU A 137 10.86 -0.26 12.95
N ILE A 138 10.14 -1.07 13.73
CA ILE A 138 8.78 -1.54 13.46
C ILE A 138 7.96 -1.31 14.73
N GLY A 139 6.66 -1.03 14.58
CA GLY A 139 5.78 -0.64 15.69
C GLY A 139 5.75 0.86 15.93
#